data_AF-A0A3S3PFH1-F1
#
_entry.id   AF-A0A3S3PFH1-F1
#
_cell.length_a   1.000
_cell.length_b   1.000
_cell.length_c   1.000
_cell.angle_alpha   90.00
_cell.angle_beta   90.00
_cell.angle_gamma   90.00
#
_symmetry.space_group_name_H-M   'P 1'
#
loop_
_entity.id
_entity.type
_entity.pdbx_description
1 polymer ?
#
loop_
_entity_poly.entity_id
_entity_poly.type
_entity_poly.pdbx_seq_one_letter_code
_entity_poly.pdbx_strand_id
1 'polypeptide(L)'
;KAGKCPIEFGGKQIVYKLHEAHSYSNAGRSFTEMYTVLARKNCVHDSLVTIGIYYDEEPKTQTENDENASSKCRYIVGVLLSDDDHDQLQSRTRRALSENGYKLATLPNVDHVVHSTFPFRGSVSIVVAVRRVYPLLDDFIKRHNLCAHPYIEIYKGDKIYFILPLAKQDQFYFCEEDEVSDEHSEANSSQNGSCDEQAKDKQSVNDKNNGQSGSTISSQSS
;
A
#
# COMPACT_ATOMS: atom_id res chain seq x y z
N LYS A 1 -21.51 0.40 4.28
CA LYS A 1 -22.28 -0.89 4.29
C LYS A 1 -21.37 -2.00 3.77
N ALA A 2 -21.61 -3.26 4.13
CA ALA A 2 -20.88 -4.40 3.56
C ALA A 2 -21.62 -5.01 2.36
N GLY A 3 -20.89 -5.53 1.37
CA GLY A 3 -21.48 -6.21 0.22
C GLY A 3 -20.54 -6.26 -0.98
N LYS A 4 -21.13 -6.46 -2.17
CA LYS A 4 -20.40 -6.46 -3.44
C LYS A 4 -19.74 -5.11 -3.68
N CYS A 5 -18.51 -5.12 -4.21
CA CYS A 5 -17.80 -3.89 -4.56
C CYS A 5 -18.61 -3.04 -5.56
N PRO A 6 -18.81 -1.73 -5.30
CA PRO A 6 -19.59 -0.84 -6.18
C PRO A 6 -18.86 -0.44 -7.48
N ILE A 7 -17.57 -0.78 -7.59
CA ILE A 7 -16.72 -0.44 -8.73
C ILE A 7 -15.75 -1.59 -8.98
N GLU A 8 -15.54 -1.93 -10.25
CA GLU A 8 -14.60 -2.97 -10.64
C GLU A 8 -13.16 -2.42 -10.61
N PHE A 9 -12.37 -2.94 -9.68
CA PHE A 9 -10.93 -2.65 -9.59
C PHE A 9 -10.09 -3.93 -9.44
N GLY A 10 -10.66 -5.02 -8.92
CA GLY A 10 -9.95 -6.28 -8.75
C GLY A 10 -9.49 -6.83 -10.09
N GLY A 11 -8.26 -7.35 -10.14
CA GLY A 11 -7.64 -7.89 -11.35
C GLY A 11 -7.15 -6.84 -12.34
N LYS A 12 -7.43 -5.56 -12.11
CA LYS A 12 -6.96 -4.47 -12.97
C LYS A 12 -5.54 -4.05 -12.60
N GLN A 13 -4.82 -3.56 -13.61
CA GLN A 13 -3.51 -2.98 -13.41
C GLN A 13 -3.61 -1.58 -12.82
N ILE A 14 -2.66 -1.25 -11.95
CA ILE A 14 -2.44 0.08 -11.41
C ILE A 14 -1.03 0.55 -11.72
N VAL A 15 -0.92 1.83 -12.04
CA VAL A 15 0.38 2.53 -12.12
C VAL A 15 0.46 3.47 -10.92
N TYR A 16 1.35 3.19 -9.97
CA TYR A 16 1.33 3.79 -8.64
C TYR A 16 2.72 4.20 -8.15
N LYS A 17 2.75 5.10 -7.18
CA LYS A 17 3.98 5.48 -6.46
C LYS A 17 3.73 5.32 -4.96
N LEU A 18 4.69 4.71 -4.27
CA LEU A 18 4.69 4.58 -2.81
C LEU A 18 5.15 5.90 -2.18
N HIS A 19 4.48 6.30 -1.12
CA HIS A 19 4.76 7.50 -0.36
C HIS A 19 4.80 7.20 1.13
N GLU A 20 5.71 7.87 1.82
CA GLU A 20 5.75 7.92 3.29
C GLU A 20 5.59 9.37 3.75
N ALA A 21 4.74 9.60 4.76
CA ALA A 21 4.57 10.92 5.37
C ALA A 21 4.23 10.79 6.86
N HIS A 22 4.37 11.87 7.63
CA HIS A 22 3.93 11.91 9.02
C HIS A 22 2.40 11.95 9.19
N SER A 23 1.65 12.22 8.11
CA SER A 23 0.18 12.27 8.07
C SER A 23 -0.32 12.17 6.62
N TYR A 24 -1.54 11.67 6.41
CA TYR A 24 -2.18 11.61 5.10
C TYR A 24 -2.68 12.96 4.59
N SER A 25 -2.60 14.02 5.39
CA SER A 25 -2.82 15.40 4.92
C SER A 25 -1.94 15.80 3.72
N ASN A 26 -0.78 15.14 3.56
CA ASN A 26 0.10 15.33 2.41
C ASN A 26 -0.31 14.57 1.14
N ALA A 27 -1.23 13.61 1.23
CA ALA A 27 -1.62 12.78 0.07
C ALA A 27 -2.15 13.64 -1.10
N GLY A 28 -2.81 14.76 -0.82
CA GLY A 28 -3.27 15.69 -1.86
C GLY A 28 -2.12 16.26 -2.72
N ARG A 29 -0.91 16.42 -2.16
CA ARG A 29 0.27 16.85 -2.92
C ARG A 29 0.74 15.75 -3.89
N SER A 30 0.71 14.49 -3.45
CA SER A 30 1.04 13.33 -4.29
C SER A 30 0.08 13.19 -5.47
N PHE A 31 -1.23 13.36 -5.24
CA PHE A 31 -2.21 13.43 -6.34
C PHE A 31 -1.92 14.61 -7.28
N THR A 32 -1.58 15.79 -6.75
CA THR A 32 -1.26 16.98 -7.57
C THR A 32 -0.02 16.75 -8.42
N GLU A 33 1.03 16.13 -7.88
CA GLU A 33 2.24 15.73 -8.61
C GLU A 33 1.88 14.80 -9.78
N MET A 34 1.14 13.73 -9.49
CA MET A 34 0.67 12.76 -10.49
C MET A 34 -0.12 13.45 -11.61
N TYR A 35 -1.11 14.28 -11.27
CA TYR A 35 -1.92 15.03 -12.24
C TYR A 35 -1.06 15.96 -13.09
N THR A 36 -0.03 16.58 -12.51
CA THR A 36 0.88 17.46 -13.25
C THR A 36 1.69 16.68 -14.29
N VAL A 37 2.17 15.48 -13.96
CA VAL A 37 2.86 14.59 -14.91
C VAL A 37 1.92 14.22 -16.07
N LEU A 38 0.70 13.78 -15.75
CA LEU A 38 -0.29 13.39 -16.76
C LEU A 38 -0.69 14.57 -17.65
N ALA A 39 -0.91 15.75 -17.08
CA ALA A 39 -1.31 16.94 -17.83
C ALA A 39 -0.24 17.35 -18.84
N ARG A 40 1.05 17.36 -18.44
CA ARG A 40 2.18 17.67 -19.33
C ARG A 40 2.33 16.70 -20.49
N LYS A 41 1.87 15.47 -20.33
CA LYS A 41 1.93 14.41 -21.35
C LYS A 41 0.59 14.23 -22.07
N ASN A 42 -0.38 15.15 -21.88
CA ASN A 42 -1.74 15.10 -22.42
C ASN A 42 -2.45 13.76 -22.16
N CYS A 43 -2.34 13.26 -20.92
CA CYS A 43 -2.93 11.99 -20.46
C CYS A 43 -4.11 12.20 -19.48
N VAL A 44 -4.57 13.44 -19.29
CA VAL A 44 -5.76 13.75 -18.48
C VAL A 44 -7.00 13.66 -19.37
N HIS A 45 -7.94 12.80 -19.00
CA HIS A 45 -9.18 12.54 -19.75
C HIS A 45 -10.32 12.19 -18.78
N ASP A 46 -11.57 12.29 -19.23
CA ASP A 46 -12.76 12.04 -18.41
C ASP A 46 -12.87 10.59 -17.90
N SER A 47 -12.22 9.65 -18.59
CA SER A 47 -12.14 8.24 -18.20
C SER A 47 -11.01 7.95 -17.20
N LEU A 48 -10.19 8.94 -16.82
CA LEU A 48 -9.11 8.75 -15.87
C LEU A 48 -9.67 8.36 -14.49
N VAL A 49 -9.21 7.22 -13.97
CA VAL A 49 -9.56 6.75 -12.64
C VAL A 49 -8.32 6.79 -11.77
N THR A 50 -8.34 7.61 -10.72
CA THR A 50 -7.22 7.69 -9.78
C THR A 50 -7.54 6.93 -8.50
N ILE A 51 -6.51 6.41 -7.85
CA ILE A 51 -6.62 5.54 -6.68
C ILE A 51 -5.61 5.95 -5.61
N GLY A 52 -6.04 5.91 -4.34
CA GLY A 52 -5.18 5.97 -3.17
C GLY A 52 -5.43 4.76 -2.28
N ILE A 53 -4.36 4.16 -1.74
CA ILE A 53 -4.46 3.08 -0.74
C ILE A 53 -3.63 3.47 0.48
N TYR A 54 -4.26 3.41 1.65
CA TYR A 54 -3.75 3.92 2.92
C TYR A 54 -3.54 2.76 3.90
N TYR A 55 -2.28 2.50 4.23
CA TYR A 55 -1.85 1.25 4.89
C TYR A 55 -1.94 1.26 6.40
N ASP A 56 -1.70 2.43 7.00
CA ASP A 56 -1.49 2.60 8.43
C ASP A 56 -2.64 3.43 9.03
N GLU A 57 -2.85 3.31 10.34
CA GLU A 57 -3.75 4.22 11.04
C GLU A 57 -3.08 5.59 11.21
N GLU A 58 -3.82 6.68 11.02
CA GLU A 58 -3.27 8.00 11.32
C GLU A 58 -2.95 8.11 12.82
N PRO A 59 -1.75 8.59 13.20
CA PRO A 59 -1.41 8.77 14.60
C PRO A 59 -2.38 9.78 15.23
N LYS A 60 -3.10 9.32 16.26
CA LYS A 60 -4.05 10.14 17.01
C LYS A 60 -3.26 11.15 17.82
N THR A 61 -3.23 12.41 17.37
CA THR A 61 -2.66 13.58 18.06
C THR A 61 -1.28 13.33 18.66
N GLN A 62 -0.23 13.77 17.97
CA GLN A 62 1.10 13.89 18.55
C GLN A 62 1.02 14.80 19.79
N THR A 63 0.85 14.22 20.98
CA THR A 63 1.30 14.87 22.20
C THR A 63 2.81 14.93 22.10
N GLU A 64 3.37 16.13 22.16
CA GLU A 64 4.77 16.51 21.90
C GLU A 64 5.82 15.82 22.81
N ASN A 65 5.44 14.77 23.56
CA ASN A 65 6.28 14.10 24.56
C ASN A 65 6.57 12.62 24.24
N ASP A 66 6.20 12.11 23.06
CA ASP A 66 6.50 10.71 22.69
C ASP A 66 7.59 10.65 21.61
N GLU A 67 8.84 10.82 22.04
CA GLU A 67 10.04 10.80 21.19
C GLU A 67 10.32 9.42 20.53
N ASN A 68 9.43 8.44 20.71
CA ASN A 68 9.62 7.06 20.24
C ASN A 68 8.48 6.50 19.38
N ALA A 69 7.63 7.34 18.79
CA ALA A 69 6.62 6.89 17.83
C ALA A 69 6.75 7.65 16.50
N SER A 70 7.87 7.43 15.79
CA SER A 70 8.04 7.77 14.37
C SER A 70 7.17 6.86 13.48
N SER A 71 5.87 6.80 13.77
CA SER A 71 4.92 6.06 12.94
C SER A 71 4.66 6.89 11.71
N LYS A 72 5.38 6.58 10.63
CA LYS A 72 5.11 7.15 9.31
C LYS A 72 3.88 6.47 8.74
N CYS A 73 3.01 7.26 8.14
CA CYS A 73 1.89 6.80 7.35
C CYS A 73 2.39 6.48 5.93
N ARG A 74 2.25 5.22 5.52
CA ARG A 74 2.53 4.73 4.18
C ARG A 74 1.24 4.67 3.38
N TYR A 75 1.35 5.02 2.11
CA TYR A 75 0.24 5.00 1.17
C TYR A 75 0.76 4.97 -0.26
N ILE A 76 -0.07 4.51 -1.18
CA ILE A 76 0.19 4.66 -2.61
C ILE A 76 -0.80 5.64 -3.23
N VAL A 77 -0.34 6.34 -4.27
CA VAL A 77 -1.18 7.12 -5.17
C VAL A 77 -0.92 6.65 -6.59
N GLY A 78 -1.97 6.48 -7.37
CA GLY A 78 -1.83 5.96 -8.73
C GLY A 78 -3.05 6.16 -9.62
N VAL A 79 -2.96 5.55 -10.79
CA VAL A 79 -4.02 5.47 -11.79
C VAL A 79 -4.40 4.01 -11.98
N LEU A 80 -5.71 3.74 -11.97
CA LEU A 80 -6.27 2.46 -12.36
C LEU A 80 -6.40 2.42 -13.88
N LEU A 81 -5.76 1.44 -14.51
CA LEU A 81 -5.86 1.21 -15.95
C LEU A 81 -7.19 0.51 -16.26
N SER A 82 -7.82 0.91 -17.37
CA SER A 82 -9.05 0.26 -17.84
C SER A 82 -8.70 -0.93 -18.74
N ASP A 83 -9.65 -1.82 -18.98
CA ASP A 83 -9.47 -2.91 -19.95
C ASP A 83 -9.95 -2.51 -21.36
N ASP A 84 -10.41 -1.26 -21.53
CA ASP A 84 -10.99 -0.77 -22.77
C ASP A 84 -9.92 -0.44 -23.84
N ASP A 85 -10.26 -0.67 -25.12
CA ASP A 85 -9.47 -0.51 -26.37
C ASP A 85 -8.81 0.88 -26.63
N HIS A 86 -8.77 1.78 -25.64
CA HIS A 86 -7.97 3.00 -25.67
C HIS A 86 -6.49 2.74 -25.35
N ASP A 87 -5.93 1.68 -25.94
CA ASP A 87 -4.56 1.19 -25.72
C ASP A 87 -3.51 2.30 -25.80
N GLN A 88 -3.68 3.26 -26.71
CA GLN A 88 -2.73 4.36 -26.88
C GLN A 88 -2.73 5.34 -25.69
N LEU A 89 -3.89 5.70 -25.16
CA LEU A 89 -3.97 6.62 -24.02
C LEU A 89 -3.43 5.94 -22.77
N GLN A 90 -3.80 4.68 -22.54
CA GLN A 90 -3.32 3.91 -21.40
C GLN A 90 -1.81 3.67 -21.47
N SER A 91 -1.28 3.32 -22.64
CA SER A 91 0.15 3.18 -22.86
C SER A 91 0.90 4.48 -22.60
N ARG A 92 0.33 5.63 -23.00
CA ARG A 92 0.91 6.95 -22.71
C ARG A 92 0.87 7.29 -21.22
N THR A 93 -0.25 7.01 -20.55
CA THR A 93 -0.40 7.19 -19.10
C THR A 93 0.61 6.34 -18.34
N ARG A 94 0.69 5.05 -18.65
CA ARG A 94 1.64 4.10 -18.09
C ARG A 94 3.07 4.60 -18.28
N ARG A 95 3.45 4.89 -19.53
CA ARG A 95 4.78 5.40 -19.86
C ARG A 95 5.10 6.71 -19.15
N ALA A 96 4.18 7.67 -19.15
CA ALA A 96 4.38 8.97 -18.51
C ALA A 96 4.66 8.85 -17.02
N LEU A 97 3.91 7.99 -16.33
CA LEU A 97 4.08 7.76 -14.89
C LEU A 97 5.33 6.91 -14.61
N SER A 98 5.60 5.86 -15.39
CA SER A 98 6.81 5.03 -15.23
C SER A 98 8.10 5.85 -15.44
N GLU A 99 8.14 6.75 -16.41
CA GLU A 99 9.24 7.72 -16.60
C GLU A 99 9.43 8.66 -15.38
N ASN A 100 8.46 8.74 -14.47
CA ASN A 100 8.48 9.56 -13.26
C ASN A 100 8.50 8.71 -11.96
N GLY A 101 8.94 7.46 -12.05
CA GLY A 101 9.18 6.58 -10.90
C GLY A 101 7.93 5.92 -10.32
N TYR A 102 6.86 5.80 -11.12
CA TYR A 102 5.69 4.98 -10.76
C TYR A 102 5.90 3.54 -11.24
N LYS A 103 5.40 2.58 -10.45
CA LYS A 103 5.49 1.14 -10.67
C LYS A 103 4.17 0.57 -11.14
N LEU A 104 4.22 -0.60 -11.77
CA LEU A 104 3.05 -1.33 -12.22
C LEU A 104 2.78 -2.47 -11.25
N ALA A 105 1.52 -2.63 -10.84
CA ALA A 105 1.07 -3.81 -10.12
C ALA A 105 -0.35 -4.19 -10.53
N THR A 106 -0.79 -5.38 -10.13
CA THR A 106 -2.16 -5.85 -10.34
C THR A 106 -2.89 -5.86 -9.01
N LEU A 107 -4.07 -5.25 -8.95
CA LEU A 107 -4.89 -5.26 -7.74
C LEU A 107 -5.49 -6.65 -7.51
N PRO A 108 -5.54 -7.14 -6.26
CA PRO A 108 -6.11 -8.44 -5.96
C PRO A 108 -7.64 -8.43 -6.17
N ASN A 109 -8.17 -9.57 -6.61
CA ASN A 109 -9.61 -9.77 -6.79
C ASN A 109 -10.34 -9.92 -5.45
N VAL A 110 -11.29 -9.02 -5.16
CA VAL A 110 -12.09 -9.01 -3.93
C VAL A 110 -13.58 -8.85 -4.24
N ASP A 111 -14.38 -9.82 -3.77
CA ASP A 111 -15.83 -9.84 -4.01
C ASP A 111 -16.62 -9.07 -2.94
N HIS A 112 -16.15 -9.09 -1.69
CA HIS A 112 -16.85 -8.52 -0.54
C HIS A 112 -16.03 -7.43 0.13
N VAL A 113 -16.65 -6.27 0.30
CA VAL A 113 -16.00 -5.08 0.87
C VAL A 113 -16.95 -4.37 1.82
N VAL A 114 -16.39 -3.61 2.76
CA VAL A 114 -17.12 -2.50 3.39
C VAL A 114 -16.91 -1.29 2.49
N HIS A 115 -17.99 -0.63 2.08
CA HIS A 115 -17.88 0.52 1.19
C HIS A 115 -18.86 1.65 1.51
N SER A 116 -18.49 2.82 1.02
CA SER A 116 -19.31 4.03 0.97
C SER A 116 -18.97 4.82 -0.29
N THR A 117 -19.85 5.73 -0.69
CA THR A 117 -19.65 6.60 -1.85
C THR A 117 -19.96 8.03 -1.49
N PHE A 118 -19.18 8.98 -1.99
CA PHE A 118 -19.37 10.40 -1.74
C PHE A 118 -19.26 11.22 -3.03
N PRO A 119 -20.06 12.28 -3.23
CA PRO A 119 -19.93 13.15 -4.41
C PRO A 119 -18.57 13.88 -4.44
N PHE A 120 -17.88 13.79 -5.57
CA PHE A 120 -16.63 14.50 -5.84
C PHE A 120 -16.89 15.77 -6.65
N ARG A 121 -16.54 16.93 -6.07
CA ARG A 121 -16.69 18.26 -6.70
C ARG A 121 -15.39 19.09 -6.61
N GLY A 122 -14.25 18.41 -6.48
CA GLY A 122 -12.93 19.03 -6.30
C GLY A 122 -12.39 18.92 -4.88
N SER A 123 -11.26 19.57 -4.59
CA SER A 123 -10.43 19.30 -3.40
C SER A 123 -11.16 19.50 -2.06
N VAL A 124 -12.04 20.51 -1.96
CA VAL A 124 -12.82 20.75 -0.73
C VAL A 124 -13.76 19.57 -0.43
N SER A 125 -14.32 18.93 -1.46
CA SER A 125 -15.20 17.78 -1.28
C SER A 125 -14.46 16.57 -0.70
N ILE A 126 -13.16 16.40 -0.98
CA ILE A 126 -12.33 15.33 -0.43
C ILE A 126 -12.21 15.49 1.09
N VAL A 127 -11.90 16.70 1.56
CA VAL A 127 -11.76 16.99 3.00
C VAL A 127 -13.08 16.72 3.74
N VAL A 128 -14.21 17.11 3.14
CA VAL A 128 -15.54 16.84 3.71
C VAL A 128 -15.86 15.34 3.68
N ALA A 129 -15.49 14.65 2.60
CA ALA A 129 -15.72 13.23 2.44
C ALA A 129 -14.98 12.42 3.52
N VAL A 130 -13.67 12.62 3.69
CA VAL A 130 -12.87 11.91 4.69
C VAL A 130 -13.44 12.13 6.10
N ARG A 131 -13.72 13.38 6.49
CA ARG A 131 -14.27 13.70 7.82
C ARG A 131 -15.64 13.09 8.11
N ARG A 132 -16.44 12.80 7.09
CA ARG A 132 -17.77 12.20 7.26
C ARG A 132 -17.77 10.70 7.07
N VAL A 133 -17.05 10.21 6.08
CA VAL A 133 -17.11 8.81 5.65
C VAL A 133 -16.27 7.93 6.55
N TYR A 134 -15.07 8.36 6.95
CA TYR A 134 -14.18 7.53 7.76
C TYR A 134 -14.80 7.18 9.12
N PRO A 135 -15.33 8.13 9.92
CA PRO A 135 -15.98 7.78 11.19
C PRO A 135 -17.16 6.82 11.02
N LEU A 136 -17.97 7.00 9.95
CA LEU A 136 -19.10 6.12 9.68
C LEU A 136 -18.67 4.71 9.27
N LEU A 137 -17.55 4.58 8.57
CA LEU A 137 -16.97 3.28 8.21
C LEU A 137 -16.38 2.59 9.44
N ASP A 138 -15.61 3.32 10.26
CA ASP A 138 -15.07 2.82 11.52
C ASP A 138 -16.18 2.33 12.46
N ASP A 139 -17.23 3.13 12.65
CA ASP A 139 -18.37 2.76 13.49
C ASP A 139 -19.13 1.55 12.93
N PHE A 140 -19.21 1.41 11.61
CA PHE A 140 -19.80 0.23 10.98
C PHE A 140 -18.94 -1.01 11.21
N ILE A 141 -17.63 -0.92 10.99
CA ILE A 141 -16.68 -2.02 11.19
C ILE A 141 -16.72 -2.50 12.64
N LYS A 142 -16.67 -1.56 13.60
CA LYS A 142 -16.74 -1.86 15.04
C LYS A 142 -18.05 -2.52 15.43
N ARG A 143 -19.21 -1.99 15.02
CA ARG A 143 -20.52 -2.55 15.38
C ARG A 143 -20.75 -3.95 14.84
N HIS A 144 -20.11 -4.28 13.72
CA HIS A 144 -20.27 -5.57 13.06
C HIS A 144 -19.08 -6.52 13.29
N ASN A 145 -18.10 -6.15 14.12
CA ASN A 145 -16.87 -6.92 14.40
C ASN A 145 -16.17 -7.40 13.12
N LEU A 146 -16.04 -6.51 12.13
CA LEU A 146 -15.41 -6.82 10.86
C LEU A 146 -13.90 -6.55 10.91
N CYS A 147 -13.13 -7.31 10.14
CA CYS A 147 -11.73 -7.00 9.85
C CYS A 147 -11.65 -6.49 8.41
N ALA A 148 -11.70 -5.17 8.23
CA ALA A 148 -11.74 -4.54 6.91
C ALA A 148 -10.57 -3.54 6.77
N HIS A 149 -9.66 -3.78 5.84
CA HIS A 149 -8.47 -2.95 5.58
C HIS A 149 -7.79 -3.38 4.26
N PRO A 150 -6.87 -2.58 3.69
CA PRO A 150 -6.61 -1.16 3.98
C PRO A 150 -7.76 -0.25 3.51
N TYR A 151 -7.67 1.05 3.83
CA TYR A 151 -8.56 2.06 3.25
C TYR A 151 -8.16 2.32 1.79
N ILE A 152 -9.12 2.18 0.87
CA ILE A 152 -8.94 2.44 -0.56
C ILE A 152 -9.90 3.56 -0.96
N GLU A 153 -9.37 4.57 -1.62
CA GLU A 153 -10.13 5.66 -2.24
C GLU A 153 -9.98 5.59 -3.76
N ILE A 154 -11.08 5.39 -4.47
CA ILE A 154 -11.10 5.43 -5.94
C ILE A 154 -11.90 6.64 -6.41
N TYR A 155 -11.30 7.47 -7.24
CA TYR A 155 -11.90 8.68 -7.80
C TYR A 155 -12.26 8.41 -9.25
N LYS A 156 -13.56 8.42 -9.57
CA LYS A 156 -14.06 8.18 -10.92
C LYS A 156 -15.26 9.08 -11.20
N GLY A 157 -15.13 9.94 -12.21
CA GLY A 157 -16.16 10.92 -12.58
C GLY A 157 -16.48 11.87 -11.42
N ASP A 158 -17.76 11.95 -11.04
CA ASP A 158 -18.27 12.81 -9.96
C ASP A 158 -18.33 12.13 -8.59
N LYS A 159 -17.59 11.03 -8.38
CA LYS A 159 -17.67 10.22 -7.15
C LYS A 159 -16.31 9.82 -6.60
N ILE A 160 -16.27 9.72 -5.28
CA ILE A 160 -15.24 9.03 -4.49
C ILE A 160 -15.85 7.74 -3.97
N TYR A 161 -15.20 6.62 -4.23
CA TYR A 161 -15.54 5.31 -3.70
C TYR A 161 -14.58 4.97 -2.57
N PHE A 162 -15.10 4.85 -1.36
CA PHE A 162 -14.36 4.41 -0.19
C PHE A 162 -14.59 2.92 0.00
N ILE A 163 -13.52 2.14 0.03
CA ILE A 163 -13.56 0.68 0.01
C ILE A 163 -12.59 0.16 1.05
N LEU A 164 -13.03 -0.81 1.85
CA LEU A 164 -12.18 -1.62 2.71
C LEU A 164 -12.42 -3.10 2.38
N PRO A 165 -11.42 -3.78 1.81
CA PRO A 165 -11.48 -5.22 1.56
C PRO A 165 -11.76 -6.03 2.83
N LEU A 166 -12.63 -7.05 2.71
CA LEU A 166 -12.87 -8.03 3.79
C LEU A 166 -12.06 -9.32 3.63
N ALA A 167 -11.31 -9.45 2.53
CA ALA A 167 -10.49 -10.61 2.22
C ALA A 167 -9.26 -10.19 1.39
N LYS A 168 -8.20 -11.01 1.46
CA LYS A 168 -6.91 -10.78 0.77
C LYS A 168 -6.30 -9.42 1.11
N GLN A 169 -6.53 -8.93 2.32
CA GLN A 169 -6.08 -7.60 2.75
C GLN A 169 -4.57 -7.44 2.60
N ASP A 170 -3.80 -8.48 2.92
CA ASP A 170 -2.33 -8.47 2.85
C ASP A 170 -1.80 -8.24 1.41
N GLN A 171 -2.59 -8.57 0.39
CA GLN A 171 -2.22 -8.39 -1.02
C GLN A 171 -2.37 -6.94 -1.52
N PHE A 172 -2.87 -6.04 -0.67
CA PHE A 172 -2.98 -4.61 -0.99
C PHE A 172 -1.79 -3.79 -0.44
N TYR A 173 -0.85 -4.41 0.26
CA TYR A 173 0.31 -3.74 0.83
C TYR A 173 1.50 -3.88 -0.12
N PHE A 174 1.62 -2.92 -1.04
CA PHE A 174 2.72 -2.89 -1.99
C PHE A 174 4.01 -2.35 -1.35
N CYS A 175 5.11 -3.05 -1.58
CA CYS A 175 6.46 -2.73 -1.12
C CYS A 175 7.30 -2.09 -2.25
N GLU A 176 8.45 -1.52 -1.89
CA GLU A 176 9.36 -0.93 -2.88
C GLU A 176 9.99 -1.98 -3.81
N GLU A 177 9.99 -3.25 -3.44
CA GLU A 177 10.61 -4.32 -4.23
C GLU A 177 9.63 -4.99 -5.22
N ASP A 178 8.37 -4.56 -5.22
CA ASP A 178 7.34 -5.06 -6.14
C ASP A 178 7.58 -4.50 -7.55
N GLU A 179 8.63 -4.99 -8.22
CA GLU A 179 8.84 -4.85 -9.66
C GLU A 179 8.07 -5.99 -10.34
N VAL A 180 6.85 -5.71 -10.83
CA VAL A 180 6.16 -6.67 -11.69
C VAL A 180 6.71 -6.53 -13.10
N SER A 181 7.44 -7.54 -13.53
CA SER A 181 7.89 -7.72 -14.92
C SER A 181 6.71 -7.69 -15.88
N ASP A 182 6.81 -6.87 -16.92
CA ASP A 182 5.93 -6.92 -18.09
C ASP A 182 6.11 -8.30 -18.77
N GLU A 183 5.34 -9.31 -18.36
CA GLU A 183 5.40 -10.65 -18.95
C GLU A 183 4.71 -10.69 -20.32
N HIS A 184 5.50 -10.39 -21.36
CA HIS A 184 5.29 -10.92 -22.70
C HIS A 184 6.60 -11.50 -23.26
N SER A 185 6.93 -12.72 -22.85
CA SER A 185 7.59 -13.74 -23.68
C SER A 185 7.56 -15.09 -22.96
N GLU A 186 6.99 -16.10 -23.63
CA GLU A 186 6.91 -17.48 -23.16
C GLU A 186 8.28 -18.14 -22.94
N ALA A 187 8.28 -19.14 -22.05
CA ALA A 187 9.36 -20.08 -21.66
C ALA A 187 10.54 -19.45 -20.88
N ASN A 188 10.93 -19.91 -19.69
CA ASN A 188 11.16 -21.30 -19.31
C ASN A 188 11.27 -21.41 -17.77
N SER A 189 11.00 -22.62 -17.27
CA SER A 189 11.08 -23.11 -15.88
C SER A 189 12.25 -22.59 -15.03
N SER A 190 12.02 -22.30 -13.74
CA SER A 190 12.50 -23.10 -12.59
C SER A 190 12.28 -22.39 -11.24
N GLN A 191 12.05 -23.22 -10.23
CA GLN A 191 11.71 -22.93 -8.84
C GLN A 191 12.76 -22.08 -8.09
N ASN A 192 12.31 -21.21 -7.17
CA ASN A 192 12.47 -21.36 -5.71
C ASN A 192 12.44 -20.01 -4.98
N GLY A 193 11.78 -19.98 -3.82
CA GLY A 193 11.87 -18.88 -2.86
C GLY A 193 10.83 -18.95 -1.75
N SER A 194 10.79 -20.06 -1.01
CA SER A 194 10.05 -20.16 0.25
C SER A 194 10.74 -19.28 1.31
N CYS A 195 10.02 -18.35 1.91
CA CYS A 195 10.47 -17.62 3.09
C CYS A 195 10.17 -18.47 4.33
N ASP A 196 11.20 -19.07 4.93
CA ASP A 196 11.07 -19.73 6.23
C ASP A 196 11.21 -18.74 7.38
N GLU A 197 10.22 -18.79 8.27
CA GLU A 197 10.13 -18.10 9.55
C GLU A 197 11.15 -18.62 10.56
N GLN A 198 11.60 -17.70 11.44
CA GLN A 198 12.40 -18.03 12.62
C GLN A 198 11.58 -18.78 13.68
N ALA A 199 12.20 -19.76 14.35
CA ALA A 199 11.84 -20.10 15.72
C ALA A 199 13.09 -20.44 16.56
N LYS A 200 13.24 -19.70 17.66
CA LYS A 200 14.16 -19.98 18.78
C LYS A 200 13.68 -21.24 19.52
N ASP A 201 14.60 -22.05 20.05
CA ASP A 201 14.55 -22.34 21.49
C ASP A 201 15.88 -22.84 22.09
N LYS A 202 16.01 -22.58 23.39
CA LYS A 202 17.13 -22.92 24.27
C LYS A 202 17.02 -24.37 24.75
N GLN A 203 18.14 -25.10 24.88
CA GLN A 203 18.59 -25.67 26.18
C GLN A 203 19.86 -26.52 26.06
N SER A 204 20.59 -26.49 27.18
CA SER A 204 21.76 -27.26 27.61
C SER A 204 21.85 -28.72 27.14
N VAL A 205 23.10 -29.21 26.97
CA VAL A 205 23.69 -30.28 27.81
C VAL A 205 25.19 -30.44 27.44
N ASN A 206 25.99 -30.67 28.49
CA ASN A 206 27.40 -31.06 28.53
C ASN A 206 27.86 -31.99 27.38
N ASP A 207 29.11 -31.85 26.93
CA ASP A 207 30.12 -32.83 27.31
C ASP A 207 31.57 -32.38 27.05
N LYS A 208 32.43 -33.00 27.85
CA LYS A 208 33.84 -32.73 28.12
C LYS A 208 34.71 -32.82 26.87
N ASN A 209 35.78 -32.02 26.83
CA ASN A 209 37.10 -32.60 26.62
C ASN A 209 38.23 -31.81 27.27
N ASN A 210 39.05 -32.59 27.98
CA ASN A 210 40.18 -32.22 28.82
C ASN A 210 41.50 -32.42 28.03
N GLY A 211 42.53 -31.66 28.40
CA GLY A 211 43.90 -31.77 27.92
C GLY A 211 44.22 -30.72 26.87
N GLN A 212 45.27 -29.89 26.98
CA GLN A 212 46.60 -30.26 27.42
C GLN A 212 47.47 -28.99 27.70
N SER A 213 48.16 -29.01 28.85
CA SER A 213 49.46 -28.44 29.22
C SER A 213 50.09 -27.20 28.56
N GLY A 214 50.66 -26.35 29.43
CA GLY A 214 51.89 -25.56 29.20
C GLY A 214 51.78 -24.11 29.67
N SER A 215 52.08 -23.80 30.95
CA SER A 215 53.32 -23.14 31.41
C SER A 215 53.52 -21.73 30.82
N THR A 216 53.53 -20.61 31.56
CA THR A 216 54.66 -20.14 32.40
C THR A 216 54.46 -18.66 32.82
N ILE A 217 54.44 -18.42 34.14
CA ILE A 217 55.13 -17.36 34.94
C ILE A 217 54.74 -15.86 34.88
N SER A 218 54.62 -15.30 36.10
CA SER A 218 54.89 -13.90 36.59
C SER A 218 53.93 -12.76 36.19
N SER A 219 53.57 -11.78 37.02
CA SER A 219 53.96 -11.39 38.40
C SER A 219 53.11 -10.19 38.88
N GLN A 220 53.10 -10.00 40.21
CA GLN A 220 52.92 -8.75 41.00
C GLN A 220 51.50 -8.24 41.38
N SER A 221 51.17 -8.55 42.65
CA SER A 221 50.84 -7.64 43.78
C SER A 221 51.17 -6.15 43.56
N SER A 222 50.43 -5.16 44.05
CA SER A 222 49.59 -5.03 45.25
C SER A 222 48.51 -3.96 45.02
#